data_AF-H1V343-F1
#
_entry.id   AF-H1V343-F1
#
_cell.length_a   1.000
_cell.length_b   1.000
_cell.length_c   1.000
_cell.angle_alpha   90.00
_cell.angle_beta   90.00
_cell.angle_gamma   90.00
#
_symmetry.space_group_name_H-M   'P 1'
#
loop_
_entity.id
_entity.type
_entity.pdbx_description
1 polymer ?
#
loop_
_entity_poly.entity_id
_entity_poly.type
_entity_poly.pdbx_seq_one_letter_code
_entity_poly.pdbx_strand_id
1 'polypeptide(L)'
;MAAVAVPRAYWLNEKDTPVVKQVLGSHVMLLEPNKARYEKIVQEALQSGDFDMEVMNHMFKDSAMILPHRRLALLTGEFRAKEHKKYLAPDEDEEWNAMGEVSRSYLVHFSDWPLPKPWRAHSDAQWQAALPDCPEDDKDKPDRPRCADRTMWTGIYTDFKADREKYCKAWL
;
A
#
# COMPACT_ATOMS: atom_id res chain seq x y z
N MET A 1 -13.05 12.93 20.55
CA MET A 1 -13.01 11.97 19.43
C MET A 1 -11.94 12.42 18.45
N ALA A 2 -11.23 11.48 17.84
CA ALA A 2 -10.20 11.81 16.84
C ALA A 2 -10.85 12.45 15.60
N ALA A 3 -10.24 13.50 15.07
CA ALA A 3 -10.74 14.23 13.91
C ALA A 3 -10.60 13.46 12.59
N VAL A 4 -9.61 12.57 12.55
CA VAL A 4 -9.26 11.72 11.40
C VAL A 4 -8.82 10.35 11.92
N ALA A 5 -9.09 9.30 11.15
CA ALA A 5 -8.50 7.99 11.34
C ALA A 5 -7.79 7.54 10.06
N VAL A 6 -6.54 7.12 10.18
CA VAL A 6 -5.68 6.80 9.04
C VAL A 6 -4.76 5.61 9.37
N PRO A 7 -4.36 4.79 8.38
CA PRO A 7 -3.37 3.75 8.58
C PRO A 7 -1.96 4.34 8.65
N ARG A 8 -0.99 3.52 9.05
CA ARG A 8 0.42 3.89 9.02
C ARG A 8 1.03 3.59 7.66
N ALA A 9 1.95 4.44 7.23
CA ALA A 9 2.80 4.19 6.08
C ALA A 9 3.94 3.25 6.47
N TYR A 10 3.63 1.98 6.74
CA TYR A 10 4.58 1.01 7.32
C TYR A 10 5.90 0.90 6.53
N TRP A 11 5.88 1.14 5.21
CA TRP A 11 7.05 1.10 4.33
C TRP A 11 8.06 2.23 4.59
N LEU A 12 7.64 3.32 5.24
CA LEU A 12 8.50 4.44 5.64
C LEU A 12 9.01 4.33 7.08
N ASN A 13 8.53 3.34 7.83
CA ASN A 13 8.86 3.18 9.24
C ASN A 13 9.95 2.12 9.40
N GLU A 14 10.93 2.37 10.26
CA GLU A 14 11.81 1.29 10.72
C GLU A 14 11.09 0.40 11.73
N LYS A 15 11.51 -0.86 11.81
CA LYS A 15 10.87 -1.88 12.67
C LYS A 15 10.70 -1.39 14.11
N ASP A 16 11.77 -0.81 14.66
CA ASP A 16 11.82 -0.36 16.05
C ASP A 16 11.34 1.10 16.23
N THR A 17 10.75 1.71 15.19
CA THR A 17 10.24 3.09 15.28
C THR A 17 9.13 3.13 16.33
N PRO A 18 9.29 3.91 17.43
CA PRO A 18 8.27 4.03 18.44
C PRO A 18 6.93 4.40 17.81
N VAL A 19 5.83 3.87 18.34
CA VAL A 19 4.49 4.06 17.78
C VAL A 19 4.18 5.56 17.55
N VAL A 20 4.65 6.45 18.41
CA VAL A 20 4.48 7.91 18.32
C VAL A 20 5.29 8.60 17.21
N LYS A 21 6.30 7.92 16.64
CA LYS A 21 7.17 8.46 15.58
C LYS A 21 6.87 7.88 14.19
N GLN A 22 5.94 6.94 14.09
CA GLN A 22 5.63 6.30 12.82
C GLN A 22 4.81 7.24 11.92
N VAL A 23 5.18 7.25 10.64
CA VAL A 23 4.57 8.08 9.61
C VAL A 23 3.16 7.60 9.30
N LEU A 24 2.20 8.52 9.28
CA LEU A 24 0.82 8.30 8.84
C LEU A 24 0.77 8.17 7.31
N GLY A 25 -0.04 7.25 6.81
CA GLY A 25 -0.41 7.18 5.40
C GLY A 25 -1.70 7.95 5.11
N SER A 26 -1.81 8.56 3.94
CA SER A 26 -3.00 9.30 3.49
C SER A 26 -3.86 8.53 2.45
N HIS A 27 -3.43 7.34 2.04
CA HIS A 27 -4.10 6.54 1.00
C HIS A 27 -5.51 6.07 1.39
N VAL A 28 -5.80 5.97 2.70
CA VAL A 28 -7.14 5.74 3.25
C VAL A 28 -7.32 6.67 4.42
N MET A 29 -8.40 7.46 4.41
CA MET A 29 -8.73 8.36 5.50
C MET A 29 -10.21 8.27 5.82
N LEU A 30 -10.52 7.98 7.08
CA LEU A 30 -11.86 8.17 7.64
C LEU A 30 -11.90 9.52 8.33
N LEU A 31 -12.79 10.40 7.88
CA LEU A 31 -12.93 11.76 8.40
C LEU A 31 -14.38 12.17 8.49
N GLU A 32 -14.67 13.08 9.41
CA GLU A 32 -15.92 13.82 9.45
C GLU A 32 -15.75 15.13 8.68
N PRO A 33 -16.53 15.38 7.61
CA PRO A 33 -16.45 16.63 6.86
C PRO A 33 -16.65 17.85 7.76
N ASN A 34 -15.71 18.78 7.73
CA ASN A 34 -15.76 19.98 8.55
C ASN A 34 -15.07 21.15 7.83
N LYS A 35 -15.82 22.23 7.57
CA LYS A 35 -15.35 23.38 6.78
C LYS A 35 -14.13 24.06 7.41
N ALA A 36 -14.15 24.33 8.70
CA ALA A 36 -13.05 25.00 9.40
C ALA A 36 -11.76 24.16 9.38
N ARG A 37 -11.88 22.83 9.48
CA ARG A 37 -10.73 21.92 9.37
C ARG A 37 -10.19 21.87 7.94
N TYR A 38 -11.08 21.77 6.96
CA TYR A 38 -10.71 21.81 5.54
C TYR A 38 -9.92 23.08 5.21
N GLU A 39 -10.39 24.24 5.64
CA GLU A 39 -9.71 25.52 5.41
C GLU A 39 -8.30 25.53 6.02
N LYS A 40 -8.12 24.98 7.22
CA LYS A 40 -6.80 24.85 7.86
C LYS A 40 -5.87 23.91 7.10
N ILE A 41 -6.37 22.75 6.64
CA ILE A 41 -5.58 21.80 5.85
C ILE A 41 -5.11 22.44 4.54
N VAL A 42 -6.00 23.15 3.84
CA VAL A 42 -5.66 23.84 2.59
C VAL A 42 -4.66 24.98 2.84
N GLN A 43 -4.83 25.75 3.91
CA GLN A 43 -3.87 26.80 4.27
C GLN A 43 -2.48 26.22 4.57
N GLU A 44 -2.41 25.14 5.33
CA GLU A 44 -1.16 24.44 5.63
C GLU A 44 -0.47 23.95 4.35
N ALA A 45 -1.22 23.29 3.45
CA ALA A 45 -0.69 22.80 2.17
C ALA A 45 -0.15 23.93 1.29
N LEU A 46 -0.85 25.07 1.23
CA LEU A 46 -0.40 26.23 0.45
C LEU A 46 0.82 26.93 1.06
N GLN A 47 0.96 26.95 2.38
CA GLN A 47 2.09 27.58 3.07
C GLN A 47 3.36 26.74 3.01
N SER A 48 3.23 25.42 3.22
CA SER A 48 4.35 24.48 3.18
C SER A 48 4.80 24.15 1.75
N GLY A 49 3.86 24.06 0.81
CA GLY A 49 4.10 23.48 -0.51
C GLY A 49 4.24 21.95 -0.48
N ASP A 50 3.90 21.33 0.65
CA ASP A 50 4.01 19.90 0.89
C ASP A 50 2.86 19.11 0.26
N PHE A 51 3.09 17.80 0.09
CA PHE A 51 2.05 16.87 -0.34
C PHE A 51 1.17 16.43 0.83
N ASP A 52 0.12 15.69 0.51
CA ASP A 52 -0.92 15.31 1.44
C ASP A 52 -0.40 14.48 2.63
N MET A 53 0.56 13.57 2.42
CA MET A 53 1.13 12.79 3.52
C MET A 53 1.85 13.67 4.55
N GLU A 54 2.70 14.59 4.09
CA GLU A 54 3.46 15.50 4.94
C GLU A 54 2.55 16.45 5.71
N VAL A 55 1.57 17.06 5.02
CA VAL A 55 0.55 17.92 5.65
C VAL A 55 -0.21 17.15 6.73
N MET A 56 -0.68 15.94 6.42
CA MET A 56 -1.42 15.12 7.38
C MET A 56 -0.56 14.69 8.58
N ASN A 57 0.71 14.36 8.36
CA ASN A 57 1.64 14.04 9.44
C ASN A 57 1.92 15.26 10.32
N HIS A 58 2.15 16.43 9.72
CA HIS A 58 2.38 17.66 10.48
C HIS A 58 1.18 18.00 11.37
N MET A 59 -0.03 17.93 10.82
CA MET A 59 -1.24 18.35 11.52
C MET A 59 -1.82 17.31 12.49
N PHE A 60 -1.67 16.01 12.20
CA PHE A 60 -2.44 14.96 12.87
C PHE A 60 -1.65 13.79 13.45
N LYS A 61 -0.32 13.71 13.33
CA LYS A 61 0.49 12.57 13.85
C LYS A 61 0.18 12.18 15.30
N ASP A 62 -0.08 13.17 16.16
CA ASP A 62 -0.29 12.97 17.60
C ASP A 62 -1.78 12.89 17.99
N SER A 63 -2.71 13.08 17.05
CA SER A 63 -4.17 13.16 17.33
C SER A 63 -5.04 12.26 16.44
N ALA A 64 -4.48 11.69 15.38
CA ALA A 64 -5.17 10.75 14.52
C ALA A 64 -5.44 9.43 15.25
N MET A 65 -6.61 8.84 14.99
CA MET A 65 -6.85 7.45 15.31
C MET A 65 -6.11 6.57 14.31
N ILE A 66 -5.46 5.51 14.78
CA ILE A 66 -4.68 4.62 13.92
C ILE A 66 -5.55 3.46 13.45
N LEU A 67 -5.69 3.34 12.13
CA LEU A 67 -6.26 2.15 11.48
C LEU A 67 -5.16 1.09 11.28
N PRO A 68 -5.49 -0.21 11.30
CA PRO A 68 -4.52 -1.24 10.95
C PRO A 68 -4.10 -1.08 9.48
N HIS A 69 -2.80 -0.97 9.20
CA HIS A 69 -2.32 -0.91 7.82
C HIS A 69 -2.47 -2.26 7.11
N ARG A 70 -2.27 -3.37 7.84
CA ARG A 70 -2.47 -4.71 7.29
C ARG A 70 -3.91 -4.83 6.79
N ARG A 71 -4.10 -5.35 5.56
CA ARG A 71 -5.36 -5.41 4.79
C ARG A 71 -5.89 -4.09 4.21
N LEU A 72 -5.48 -2.92 4.72
CA LEU A 72 -5.88 -1.60 4.18
C LEU A 72 -4.80 -0.93 3.33
N ALA A 73 -3.58 -1.44 3.39
CA ALA A 73 -2.40 -0.85 2.78
C ALA A 73 -1.50 -1.93 2.14
N LEU A 74 -2.05 -2.99 1.53
CA LEU A 74 -1.21 -3.99 0.87
C LEU A 74 -0.53 -3.37 -0.35
N LEU A 75 0.77 -3.06 -0.26
CA LEU A 75 1.53 -2.55 -1.39
C LEU A 75 1.82 -3.67 -2.36
N THR A 76 1.64 -3.41 -3.65
CA THR A 76 2.09 -4.36 -4.69
C THR A 76 3.61 -4.53 -4.68
N GLY A 77 4.37 -3.50 -4.30
CA GLY A 77 5.81 -3.63 -4.09
C GLY A 77 6.21 -4.58 -2.96
N GLU A 78 5.30 -4.88 -2.02
CA GLU A 78 5.56 -5.80 -0.89
C GLU A 78 5.92 -7.20 -1.40
N PHE A 79 5.27 -7.68 -2.45
CA PHE A 79 5.53 -9.01 -3.04
C PHE A 79 6.96 -9.17 -3.59
N ARG A 80 7.67 -8.06 -3.82
CA ARG A 80 9.08 -8.06 -4.26
C ARG A 80 10.06 -7.94 -3.09
N ALA A 81 9.56 -7.56 -1.91
CA ALA A 81 10.39 -7.45 -0.73
C ALA A 81 10.90 -8.83 -0.31
N LYS A 82 12.08 -8.85 0.31
CA LYS A 82 12.64 -10.06 0.93
C LYS A 82 12.24 -10.22 2.39
N GLU A 83 11.79 -9.14 3.00
CA GLU A 83 11.47 -9.04 4.41
C GLU A 83 10.12 -8.34 4.56
N HIS A 84 9.14 -9.02 5.13
CA HIS A 84 7.77 -8.54 5.25
C HIS A 84 7.40 -8.07 6.67
N LYS A 85 8.37 -8.05 7.59
CA LYS A 85 8.14 -7.74 9.01
C LYS A 85 7.44 -6.40 9.24
N LYS A 86 7.74 -5.39 8.42
CA LYS A 86 7.10 -4.06 8.52
C LYS A 86 5.61 -4.13 8.17
N TYR A 87 5.25 -4.91 7.15
CA TYR A 87 3.85 -5.14 6.78
C TYR A 87 3.11 -6.00 7.80
N LEU A 88 3.75 -7.06 8.29
CA LEU A 88 3.16 -8.02 9.23
C LEU A 88 3.03 -7.49 10.66
N ALA A 89 3.75 -6.43 11.01
CA ALA A 89 3.65 -5.80 12.32
C ALA A 89 2.19 -5.41 12.66
N PRO A 90 1.76 -5.55 13.93
CA PRO A 90 2.56 -5.98 15.08
C PRO A 90 2.71 -7.50 15.24
N ASP A 91 2.10 -8.31 14.37
CA ASP A 91 2.05 -9.77 14.49
C ASP A 91 3.34 -10.41 13.94
N GLU A 92 4.46 -10.24 14.64
CA GLU A 92 5.79 -10.65 14.15
C GLU A 92 5.98 -12.16 14.01
N ASP A 93 5.14 -12.96 14.68
CA ASP A 93 5.18 -14.42 14.59
C ASP A 93 4.48 -14.95 13.33
N GLU A 94 3.75 -14.10 12.59
CA GLU A 94 3.11 -14.52 11.35
C GLU A 94 4.12 -14.62 10.21
N GLU A 95 3.99 -15.67 9.41
CA GLU A 95 4.75 -15.82 8.18
C GLU A 95 4.00 -15.15 7.01
N TRP A 96 4.76 -14.47 6.15
CA TRP A 96 4.24 -13.97 4.89
C TRP A 96 3.65 -15.12 4.05
N ASN A 97 2.39 -14.96 3.63
CA ASN A 97 1.73 -15.80 2.64
C ASN A 97 0.98 -14.89 1.66
N ALA A 98 1.55 -14.68 0.48
CA ALA A 98 1.00 -13.85 -0.59
C ALA A 98 -0.48 -14.11 -0.90
N MET A 99 -0.88 -15.39 -1.02
CA MET A 99 -2.27 -15.74 -1.32
C MET A 99 -3.21 -15.35 -0.18
N GLY A 100 -2.79 -15.61 1.05
CA GLY A 100 -3.53 -15.23 2.25
C GLY A 100 -3.66 -13.72 2.40
N GLU A 101 -2.60 -12.97 2.16
CA GLU A 101 -2.62 -11.51 2.27
C GLU A 101 -3.49 -10.86 1.17
N VAL A 102 -3.42 -11.35 -0.08
CA VAL A 102 -4.34 -10.89 -1.14
C VAL A 102 -5.79 -11.20 -0.75
N SER A 103 -6.09 -12.44 -0.37
CA SER A 103 -7.46 -12.86 -0.05
C SER A 103 -8.07 -12.12 1.14
N ARG A 104 -7.26 -11.66 2.09
CA ARG A 104 -7.71 -10.93 3.28
C ARG A 104 -7.69 -9.41 3.12
N SER A 105 -7.04 -8.90 2.06
CA SER A 105 -6.92 -7.46 1.85
C SER A 105 -8.20 -6.85 1.33
N TYR A 106 -8.56 -5.71 1.89
CA TYR A 106 -9.68 -4.89 1.42
C TYR A 106 -9.22 -3.85 0.40
N LEU A 107 -7.95 -3.44 0.48
CA LEU A 107 -7.36 -2.47 -0.43
C LEU A 107 -5.93 -2.85 -0.80
N VAL A 108 -5.65 -2.80 -2.10
CA VAL A 108 -4.32 -2.94 -2.69
C VAL A 108 -3.83 -1.57 -3.16
N HIS A 109 -2.62 -1.20 -2.78
CA HIS A 109 -1.97 0.05 -3.14
C HIS A 109 -0.87 -0.20 -4.19
N PHE A 110 -1.12 0.21 -5.43
CA PHE A 110 -0.15 0.11 -6.53
C PHE A 110 1.09 1.01 -6.32
N SER A 111 2.21 0.40 -5.91
CA SER A 111 3.47 1.09 -5.60
C SER A 111 4.68 0.26 -6.00
N ASP A 112 4.98 0.24 -7.30
CA ASP A 112 6.03 -0.60 -7.92
C ASP A 112 7.11 0.18 -8.67
N TRP A 113 7.36 1.44 -8.30
CA TRP A 113 8.41 2.24 -8.95
C TRP A 113 9.70 1.40 -9.14
N PRO A 114 10.33 1.41 -10.33
CA PRO A 114 10.08 2.27 -11.48
C PRO A 114 9.02 1.77 -12.48
N LEU A 115 8.27 0.71 -12.18
CA LEU A 115 7.14 0.30 -13.02
C LEU A 115 6.09 1.42 -13.05
N PRO A 116 5.61 1.86 -14.23
CA PRO A 116 4.57 2.87 -14.33
C PRO A 116 3.30 2.46 -13.57
N LYS A 117 2.50 3.46 -13.19
CA LYS A 117 1.16 3.22 -12.64
C LYS A 117 0.34 2.33 -13.58
N PRO A 118 -0.55 1.46 -13.06
CA PRO A 118 -1.13 0.35 -13.83
C PRO A 118 -2.01 0.79 -15.01
N TRP A 119 -2.46 2.05 -15.04
CA TRP A 119 -3.18 2.61 -16.20
C TRP A 119 -2.27 3.17 -17.30
N ARG A 120 -0.96 3.24 -17.09
CA ARG A 120 0.03 3.64 -18.10
C ARG A 120 0.63 2.41 -18.77
N ALA A 121 1.03 2.56 -20.02
CA ALA A 121 1.79 1.52 -20.71
C ALA A 121 3.18 1.35 -20.06
N HIS A 122 3.69 0.13 -20.09
CA HIS A 122 5.06 -0.23 -19.70
C HIS A 122 5.69 -1.06 -20.83
N SER A 123 7.02 -1.10 -20.89
CA SER A 123 7.74 -2.03 -21.76
C SER A 123 7.80 -3.43 -21.16
N ASP A 124 8.14 -4.43 -21.98
CA ASP A 124 8.42 -5.78 -21.49
C ASP A 124 9.60 -5.79 -20.52
N ALA A 125 10.63 -4.99 -20.78
CA ALA A 125 11.79 -4.88 -19.89
C ALA A 125 11.39 -4.33 -18.51
N GLN A 126 10.51 -3.31 -18.46
CA GLN A 126 9.99 -2.77 -17.21
C GLN A 126 9.16 -3.81 -16.45
N TRP A 127 8.35 -4.59 -17.17
CA TRP A 127 7.55 -5.67 -16.58
C TRP A 127 8.44 -6.75 -15.97
N GLN A 128 9.41 -7.27 -16.74
CA GLN A 128 10.32 -8.32 -16.29
C GLN A 128 11.14 -7.87 -15.07
N ALA A 129 11.63 -6.63 -15.07
CA ALA A 129 12.37 -6.08 -13.93
C ALA A 129 11.51 -5.88 -12.67
N ALA A 130 10.18 -5.78 -12.83
CA ALA A 130 9.24 -5.59 -11.74
C ALA A 130 8.65 -6.90 -11.21
N LEU A 131 8.86 -8.05 -11.86
CA LEU A 131 8.32 -9.32 -11.37
C LEU A 131 8.95 -9.69 -10.02
N PRO A 132 8.14 -10.11 -9.01
CA PRO A 132 8.69 -10.79 -7.85
C PRO A 132 9.58 -11.96 -8.23
N ASP A 133 10.63 -12.21 -7.44
CA ASP A 133 11.50 -13.35 -7.67
C ASP A 133 10.74 -14.67 -7.56
N CYS A 134 11.14 -15.65 -8.36
CA CYS A 134 10.75 -17.04 -8.14
C CYS A 134 12.00 -17.93 -8.20
N PRO A 135 12.65 -18.15 -7.04
CA PRO A 135 13.83 -18.99 -6.95
C PRO A 135 13.58 -20.43 -7.41
N GLU A 136 14.66 -21.14 -7.78
CA GLU A 136 14.58 -22.55 -8.17
C GLU A 136 14.26 -23.48 -7.00
N ASP A 137 14.66 -23.10 -5.79
CA ASP A 137 14.44 -23.84 -4.55
C ASP A 137 13.08 -23.52 -3.90
N ASP A 138 12.30 -22.60 -4.46
CA ASP A 138 10.91 -22.39 -4.07
C ASP A 138 10.05 -23.59 -4.49
N LYS A 139 9.25 -24.10 -3.55
CA LYS A 139 8.50 -25.35 -3.70
C LYS A 139 7.03 -25.14 -3.37
N ASP A 140 6.18 -25.95 -3.99
CA ASP A 140 4.78 -26.04 -3.61
C ASP A 140 4.65 -26.42 -2.13
N LYS A 141 3.79 -25.70 -1.42
CA LYS A 141 3.37 -25.98 -0.05
C LYS A 141 1.85 -26.22 -0.06
N PRO A 142 1.30 -26.88 0.98
CA PRO A 142 -0.15 -27.10 1.07
C PRO A 142 -0.99 -25.81 1.02
N ASP A 143 -0.44 -24.69 1.47
CA ASP A 143 -1.11 -23.39 1.59
C ASP A 143 -0.76 -22.38 0.48
N ARG A 144 0.19 -22.70 -0.41
CA ARG A 144 0.63 -21.82 -1.50
C ARG A 144 1.43 -22.60 -2.58
N PRO A 145 1.26 -22.29 -3.87
CA PRO A 145 2.06 -22.88 -4.92
C PRO A 145 3.46 -22.26 -4.96
N ARG A 146 4.37 -22.89 -5.71
CA ARG A 146 5.64 -22.27 -6.12
C ARG A 146 5.37 -20.93 -6.83
N CYS A 147 6.26 -19.97 -6.63
CA CYS A 147 6.19 -18.61 -7.15
C CYS A 147 4.94 -17.84 -6.67
N ALA A 148 4.40 -18.12 -5.48
CA ALA A 148 3.14 -17.52 -5.01
C ALA A 148 3.13 -15.98 -5.11
N ASP A 149 4.23 -15.32 -4.75
CA ASP A 149 4.38 -13.86 -4.86
C ASP A 149 4.20 -13.36 -6.29
N ARG A 150 4.92 -13.97 -7.23
CA ARG A 150 4.85 -13.62 -8.66
C ARG A 150 3.45 -13.87 -9.21
N THR A 151 2.82 -14.97 -8.82
CA THR A 151 1.47 -15.35 -9.24
C THR A 151 0.45 -14.32 -8.77
N MET A 152 0.47 -13.96 -7.48
CA MET A 152 -0.44 -12.98 -6.91
C MET A 152 -0.21 -11.57 -7.46
N TRP A 153 1.04 -11.13 -7.54
CA TRP A 153 1.40 -9.83 -8.09
C TRP A 153 0.98 -9.69 -9.55
N THR A 154 1.26 -10.70 -10.39
CA THR A 154 0.85 -10.73 -11.79
C THR A 154 -0.67 -10.74 -11.92
N GLY A 155 -1.37 -11.48 -11.05
CA GLY A 155 -2.82 -11.52 -11.00
C GLY A 155 -3.43 -10.14 -10.77
N ILE A 156 -2.97 -9.41 -9.74
CA ILE A 156 -3.46 -8.06 -9.41
C ILE A 156 -3.39 -7.11 -10.62
N TYR A 157 -2.27 -7.09 -11.33
CA TYR A 157 -2.08 -6.23 -12.51
C TYR A 157 -2.93 -6.68 -13.70
N THR A 158 -3.04 -8.00 -13.90
CA THR A 158 -3.83 -8.60 -14.99
C THR A 158 -5.32 -8.31 -14.78
N ASP A 159 -5.81 -8.49 -13.55
CA ASP A 159 -7.19 -8.24 -13.15
C ASP A 159 -7.53 -6.76 -13.32
N PHE A 160 -6.65 -5.85 -12.85
CA PHE A 160 -6.84 -4.41 -13.09
C PHE A 160 -6.97 -4.08 -14.57
N LYS A 161 -6.09 -4.64 -15.42
CA LYS A 161 -6.13 -4.40 -16.86
C LYS A 161 -7.43 -4.92 -17.48
N ALA A 162 -7.83 -6.15 -17.13
CA ALA A 162 -9.06 -6.77 -17.62
C ALA A 162 -10.31 -5.97 -17.20
N ASP A 163 -10.38 -5.56 -15.93
CA ASP A 163 -11.48 -4.76 -15.41
C ASP A 163 -11.53 -3.37 -16.06
N ARG A 164 -10.37 -2.75 -16.30
CA ARG A 164 -10.31 -1.47 -17.01
C ARG A 164 -10.84 -1.60 -18.44
N GLU A 165 -10.42 -2.61 -19.19
CA GLU A 165 -10.92 -2.88 -20.55
C GLU A 165 -12.43 -3.17 -20.55
N LYS A 166 -12.91 -3.88 -19.53
CA LYS A 166 -14.32 -4.25 -19.40
C LYS A 166 -15.21 -3.06 -19.05
N TYR A 167 -14.83 -2.25 -18.06
CA TYR A 167 -15.70 -1.23 -17.46
C TYR A 167 -15.38 0.20 -17.92
N CYS A 168 -14.14 0.51 -18.28
CA CYS A 168 -13.72 1.87 -18.63
C CYS A 168 -13.73 2.13 -20.14
N LYS A 169 -14.59 1.44 -20.90
CA LYS A 169 -14.67 1.52 -22.38
C LYS A 169 -14.85 2.94 -22.96
N ALA A 170 -15.27 3.91 -22.16
CA ALA A 170 -15.38 5.33 -22.55
C ALA A 170 -14.06 6.14 -22.43
N TRP A 171 -12.98 5.51 -21.98
CA TRP A 171 -11.67 6.12 -21.71
C TRP A 171 -10.51 5.44 -22.47
N LEU A 172 -10.84 4.60 -23.46
CA LEU A 172 -9.94 4.02 -24.46
C LEU A 172 -10.20 4.67 -25.81
#